data_AF-A0A4S4NCX5-F1
#
_entry.id   AF-A0A4S4NCX5-F1
#
_cell.length_a   1.000
_cell.length_b   1.000
_cell.length_c   1.000
_cell.angle_alpha   90.00
_cell.angle_beta   90.00
_cell.angle_gamma   90.00
#
_symmetry.space_group_name_H-M   'P 1'
#
loop_
_entity.id
_entity.type
_entity.pdbx_description
1 polymer ?
#
loop_
_entity_poly.entity_id
_entity_poly.type
_entity_poly.pdbx_seq_one_letter_code
_entity_poly.pdbx_strand_id
1 'polypeptide(L)'
;MFDDFIDSSAFGMRKPEPEFYLMACKRNGISPQQAVFLDDLGLNLKAAQQLGMETIQVQIGGSLQAISQLEKKLGIDLTTGFEPSEFTSKL
;
A
#
# COMPACT_ATOMS: atom_id res chain seq x y z
N MET A 1 -10.13 -2.31 -10.05
CA MET A 1 -9.72 -3.63 -10.58
C MET A 1 -8.24 -3.78 -10.28
N PHE A 2 -7.76 -4.99 -9.97
CA PHE A 2 -6.37 -5.29 -9.61
C PHE A 2 -5.83 -6.40 -10.49
N ASP A 3 -4.53 -6.40 -10.77
CA ASP A 3 -3.85 -7.43 -11.58
C ASP A 3 -3.57 -8.72 -10.81
N ASP A 4 -3.41 -8.63 -9.47
CA ASP A 4 -3.14 -9.77 -8.60
C ASP A 4 -3.89 -9.66 -7.26
N PHE A 5 -4.13 -10.81 -6.62
CA PHE A 5 -4.72 -10.91 -5.29
C PHE A 5 -4.05 -12.03 -4.49
N ILE A 6 -3.63 -11.70 -3.27
CA ILE A 6 -2.91 -12.60 -2.38
C ILE A 6 -3.63 -12.64 -1.02
N ASP A 7 -4.16 -13.81 -0.69
CA ASP A 7 -4.86 -14.05 0.57
C ASP A 7 -3.96 -14.82 1.54
N SER A 8 -3.65 -14.21 2.69
CA SER A 8 -2.84 -14.85 3.74
C SER A 8 -3.38 -16.21 4.19
N SER A 9 -4.70 -16.41 4.21
CA SER A 9 -5.31 -17.66 4.65
C SER A 9 -5.02 -18.83 3.70
N ALA A 10 -4.91 -18.55 2.40
CA ALA A 10 -4.61 -19.54 1.38
C ALA A 10 -3.13 -19.94 1.36
N PHE A 11 -2.24 -19.04 1.77
CA PHE A 11 -0.78 -19.23 1.69
C PHE A 11 -0.12 -19.59 3.02
N GLY A 12 -0.85 -19.53 4.14
CA GLY A 12 -0.30 -19.82 5.47
C GLY A 12 0.81 -18.86 5.92
N MET A 13 0.91 -17.71 5.25
CA MET A 13 1.87 -16.64 5.54
C MET A 13 1.12 -15.32 5.62
N ARG A 14 1.63 -14.38 6.41
CA ARG A 14 1.00 -13.06 6.56
C ARG A 14 2.01 -11.97 6.85
N LYS A 15 1.62 -10.73 6.61
CA LYS A 15 2.33 -9.57 7.18
C LYS A 15 2.39 -9.69 8.71
N PRO A 16 3.53 -9.42 9.37
CA PRO A 16 4.76 -8.81 8.84
C PRO A 16 5.87 -9.81 8.43
N GLU A 17 5.56 -11.06 8.12
CA GLU A 17 6.57 -12.06 7.68
C GLU A 17 7.19 -11.65 6.33
N PRO A 18 8.53 -11.56 6.20
CA PRO A 18 9.21 -11.12 4.98
C PRO A 18 8.82 -11.88 3.72
N GLU A 19 8.59 -13.19 3.86
CA GLU A 19 8.24 -14.11 2.78
C GLU A 19 6.92 -13.71 2.09
N PHE A 20 5.98 -13.12 2.82
CA PHE A 20 4.72 -12.65 2.26
C PHE A 20 4.94 -11.52 1.23
N TYR A 21 5.82 -10.56 1.57
CA TYR A 21 6.18 -9.44 0.69
C TYR A 21 7.00 -9.90 -0.51
N LEU A 22 8.00 -10.76 -0.27
CA LEU A 22 8.86 -11.29 -1.32
C LEU A 22 8.07 -12.14 -2.33
N MET A 23 7.08 -12.89 -1.86
CA MET A 23 6.17 -13.66 -2.72
C MET A 23 5.29 -12.74 -3.58
N ALA A 24 4.78 -11.64 -3.02
CA ALA A 24 4.03 -10.65 -3.78
C ALA A 24 4.88 -10.03 -4.90
N CYS A 25 6.11 -9.61 -4.59
CA CYS A 25 7.08 -9.13 -5.58
C CYS A 25 7.37 -10.17 -6.66
N LYS A 26 7.63 -11.42 -6.27
CA LYS A 26 7.93 -12.51 -7.19
C LYS A 26 6.76 -12.80 -8.15
N ARG A 27 5.51 -12.81 -7.67
CA ARG A 27 4.32 -13.02 -8.50
C ARG A 27 4.11 -11.91 -9.53
N ASN A 28 4.47 -10.68 -9.16
CA ASN A 28 4.32 -9.50 -10.01
C ASN A 28 5.59 -9.18 -10.83
N GLY A 29 6.64 -10.01 -10.73
CA GLY A 29 7.85 -9.86 -11.53
C GLY A 29 8.70 -8.62 -11.20
N ILE A 30 8.61 -8.10 -9.98
CA ILE A 30 9.35 -6.90 -9.54
C ILE A 30 10.28 -7.20 -8.35
N SER A 31 11.30 -6.36 -8.15
CA SER A 31 12.06 -6.33 -6.89
C SER A 31 11.34 -5.49 -5.83
N PRO A 32 11.63 -5.68 -4.52
CA PRO A 32 11.05 -4.85 -3.47
C PRO A 32 11.29 -3.34 -3.67
N GLN A 33 12.44 -2.94 -4.23
CA GLN A 33 12.79 -1.52 -4.46
C GLN A 33 11.93 -0.84 -5.53
N GLN A 34 11.19 -1.62 -6.32
CA GLN A 34 10.27 -1.11 -7.33
C GLN A 34 8.83 -0.98 -6.77
N ALA A 35 8.60 -1.39 -5.53
CA ALA A 35 7.27 -1.40 -4.92
C ALA A 35 7.08 -0.22 -3.95
N VAL A 36 5.87 0.38 -4.02
CA VAL A 36 5.33 1.24 -2.96
C VAL A 36 4.28 0.45 -2.19
N PHE A 37 4.49 0.27 -0.89
CA PHE A 37 3.60 -0.50 -0.01
C PHE A 37 2.77 0.43 0.88
N LEU A 38 1.46 0.27 0.84
CA LEU A 38 0.49 1.05 1.62
C LEU A 38 -0.16 0.14 2.67
N ASP A 39 -0.16 0.57 3.93
CA ASP A 39 -0.75 -0.18 5.06
C ASP A 39 -1.04 0.79 6.22
N ASP A 40 -1.99 0.45 7.09
CA ASP A 40 -2.31 1.22 8.29
C ASP A 40 -1.42 0.84 9.48
N LEU A 41 -0.94 -0.42 9.51
CA LEU A 41 -0.16 -0.96 10.62
C LEU A 41 1.34 -0.71 10.45
N GLY A 42 1.92 0.08 11.36
CA GLY A 42 3.34 0.41 11.34
C GLY A 42 4.29 -0.79 11.38
N LEU A 43 3.91 -1.90 12.01
CA LEU A 43 4.72 -3.14 12.01
C LEU A 43 4.86 -3.73 10.60
N ASN A 44 3.79 -3.70 9.81
CA ASN A 44 3.80 -4.20 8.43
C ASN A 44 4.65 -3.29 7.53
N LEU A 45 4.55 -1.98 7.72
CA LEU A 45 5.36 -1.00 6.99
C LEU A 45 6.84 -1.16 7.29
N LYS A 46 7.22 -1.33 8.56
CA LYS A 46 8.62 -1.53 8.96
C LYS A 46 9.23 -2.77 8.29
N ALA A 47 8.50 -3.88 8.22
CA ALA A 47 8.97 -5.08 7.54
C ALA A 47 9.16 -4.85 6.04
N ALA A 48 8.20 -4.19 5.36
CA ALA A 48 8.33 -3.82 3.95
C ALA A 48 9.54 -2.90 3.69
N GLN A 49 9.75 -1.91 4.55
CA GLN A 49 10.86 -0.96 4.45
C GLN A 49 12.21 -1.66 4.62
N GLN A 50 12.33 -2.63 5.53
CA GLN A 50 13.56 -3.44 5.71
C GLN A 50 13.92 -4.26 4.46
N LEU A 51 12.93 -4.61 3.63
CA LEU A 51 13.14 -5.28 2.34
C LEU A 51 13.49 -4.32 1.20
N GLY A 52 13.41 -3.01 1.44
CA GLY A 52 13.72 -1.94 0.49
C GLY A 52 12.52 -1.37 -0.25
N MET A 53 11.29 -1.70 0.15
CA MET A 53 10.09 -1.06 -0.41
C MET A 53 9.99 0.38 0.06
N GLU A 54 9.44 1.25 -0.79
CA GLU A 54 8.90 2.52 -0.31
C GLU A 54 7.60 2.25 0.43
N THR A 55 7.33 3.02 1.49
CA THR A 55 6.15 2.77 2.34
C THR A 55 5.36 4.04 2.56
N ILE A 56 4.04 3.93 2.57
CA ILE A 56 3.11 5.01 2.94
C ILE A 56 2.19 4.47 4.03
N GLN A 57 2.16 5.14 5.18
CA GLN A 57 1.17 4.82 6.21
C GLN A 57 -0.19 5.43 5.85
N VAL A 58 -1.23 4.61 5.88
CA VAL A 58 -2.61 5.05 5.68
C VAL A 58 -3.27 5.23 7.06
N GLN A 59 -3.44 6.47 7.49
CA GLN A 59 -4.20 6.77 8.70
C GLN A 59 -5.68 6.44 8.48
N ILE A 60 -6.42 6.06 9.52
CA ILE A 60 -7.87 5.85 9.44
C ILE A 60 -8.52 7.17 9.01
N GLY A 61 -9.30 7.14 7.93
CA GLY A 61 -9.89 8.34 7.30
C GLY A 61 -8.91 9.19 6.47
N GLY A 62 -7.64 8.78 6.38
CA GLY A 62 -6.56 9.52 5.72
C GLY A 62 -6.26 9.10 4.28
N SER A 63 -7.21 8.43 3.58
CA SER A 63 -6.97 7.86 2.24
C SER A 63 -6.51 8.92 1.23
N LEU A 64 -7.13 10.10 1.21
CA LEU A 64 -6.75 11.17 0.28
C LEU A 64 -5.31 11.65 0.50
N GLN A 65 -4.88 11.73 1.76
CA GLN A 65 -3.50 12.09 2.10
C GLN A 65 -2.51 11.01 1.66
N ALA A 66 -2.87 9.73 1.80
CA ALA A 66 -2.04 8.62 1.33
C ALA A 66 -1.94 8.60 -0.21
N ILE A 67 -3.05 8.84 -0.91
CA ILE A 67 -3.08 8.93 -2.38
C ILE A 67 -2.25 10.12 -2.87
N SER A 68 -2.33 11.29 -2.23
CA SER A 68 -1.49 12.44 -2.58
C SER A 68 0.01 12.16 -2.40
N GLN A 69 0.39 11.36 -1.39
CA GLN A 69 1.77 10.92 -1.24
C GLN A 69 2.19 9.95 -2.34
N LEU A 70 1.30 9.03 -2.73
CA LEU A 70 1.55 8.09 -3.82
C LEU A 70 1.70 8.81 -5.17
N GLU A 71 0.82 9.77 -5.46
CA GLU A 71 0.88 10.63 -6.66
C GLU A 71 2.25 11.31 -6.79
N LYS A 72 2.75 11.92 -5.71
CA LYS A 72 4.06 12.58 -5.70
C LYS A 72 5.22 11.62 -5.98
N LYS A 73 5.11 10.36 -5.55
CA LYS A 73 6.15 9.33 -5.78
C LYS A 73 6.12 8.81 -7.21
N LEU A 74 4.93 8.60 -7.76
CA LEU A 74 4.77 8.03 -9.10
C LEU A 74 4.86 9.08 -10.21
N GLY A 75 4.61 10.36 -9.91
CA GLY A 75 4.51 11.41 -10.92
C GLY A 75 3.29 11.27 -11.82
N ILE A 76 2.24 10.62 -11.32
CA ILE A 76 0.98 10.36 -12.04
C ILE A 76 -0.15 11.00 -11.25
N ASP A 77 -1.06 11.70 -11.94
CA ASP A 77 -2.25 12.30 -11.35
C ASP A 77 -3.22 11.22 -10.81
N LEU A 78 -3.42 11.21 -9.49
CA LEU A 78 -4.33 10.30 -8.79
C LEU A 78 -5.41 11.04 -8.00
N THR A 79 -5.30 12.36 -7.88
CA THR A 79 -6.18 13.17 -7.01
C THR A 79 -7.11 14.09 -7.77
N THR A 80 -6.87 14.37 -9.05
CA THR A 80 -7.80 15.17 -9.86
C THR A 80 -9.13 14.43 -10.05
N GLY A 81 -10.24 15.16 -9.88
CA GLY A 81 -11.59 14.60 -9.95
C GLY A 81 -12.07 13.90 -8.68
N PHE A 82 -11.25 13.91 -7.61
CA PHE A 82 -11.71 13.50 -6.29
C PHE A 82 -12.43 14.66 -5.61
N GLU A 83 -13.73 14.78 -5.85
CA GLU A 83 -14.59 15.68 -5.05
C GLU A 83 -14.78 15.05 -3.66
N PRO A 84 -14.47 15.77 -2.56
CA PRO A 84 -14.80 15.29 -1.22
C PRO A 84 -16.31 15.05 -1.15
N SER A 85 -16.73 13.78 -1.05
CA SER A 85 -18.14 13.48 -0.82
C SER A 85 -18.58 14.15 0.48
N GLU A 86 -19.76 14.79 0.51
CA GLU A 86 -20.36 15.52 1.65
C GLU A 86 -20.44 14.74 2.99
N PHE A 87 -20.02 13.49 3.04
CA PHE A 87 -20.07 12.61 4.20
C PHE A 87 -19.02 12.90 5.28
N THR A 88 -18.04 13.78 5.07
CA THR A 88 -17.04 14.12 6.10
C THR A 88 -17.53 15.15 7.13
N SER A 89 -18.76 15.66 7.01
CA SER A 89 -19.28 16.75 7.88
C SER A 89 -20.23 16.28 8.98
N LYS A 90 -20.35 14.98 9.25
CA LYS A 90 -21.19 14.46 10.35
C LYS A 90 -20.50 13.36 11.14
N LEU A 91 -19.56 13.76 11.99
CA LEU A 91 -19.25 13.10 13.26
C LEU A 91 -19.02 14.18 14.32
#